data_AF-E6PJ56-F1
#
_entry.id   AF-E6PJ56-F1
#
_cell.length_a   1.000
_cell.length_b   1.000
_cell.length_c   1.000
_cell.angle_alpha   90.00
_cell.angle_beta   90.00
_cell.angle_gamma   90.00
#
_symmetry.space_group_name_H-M   'P 1'
#
loop_
_entity.id
_entity.type
_entity.pdbx_description
1 polymer ?
#
loop_
_entity_poly.entity_id
_entity_poly.type
_entity_poly.pdbx_seq_one_letter_code
_entity_poly.pdbx_strand_id
1 'polypeptide(L)' 'MSGNNVSHAMNKTKRRWLPNLQAVKIDVRGTHRTARVCTGCLRAKRVTRAV' A
#
# COMPACT_ATOMS: atom_id res chain seq x y z
N MET A 1 -6.74 -6.52 -4.57
CA MET A 1 -7.58 -7.04 -5.67
C MET A 1 -6.96 -8.31 -6.23
N SER A 2 -7.78 -9.28 -6.63
CA SER A 2 -7.36 -10.52 -7.30
C SER A 2 -7.68 -10.44 -8.80
N GLY A 3 -6.91 -11.14 -9.62
CA GLY A 3 -7.19 -11.33 -11.04
C GLY A 3 -6.16 -12.23 -11.67
N ASN A 4 -5.99 -12.14 -13.00
CA ASN A 4 -5.09 -13.03 -13.72
C ASN A 4 -3.98 -12.24 -14.44
N ASN A 5 -2.80 -12.83 -14.52
CA ASN A 5 -1.82 -12.50 -15.54
C ASN A 5 -2.22 -13.23 -16.83
N VAL A 6 -2.27 -12.51 -17.95
CA VAL A 6 -2.75 -13.03 -19.23
C VAL A 6 -1.60 -12.89 -20.23
N SER A 7 -1.15 -14.01 -20.79
CA SER A 7 -0.13 -14.01 -21.84
C SER A 7 -0.72 -13.64 -23.20
N HIS A 8 0.15 -13.39 -24.19
CA HIS A 8 -0.26 -13.16 -25.58
C HIS A 8 -1.04 -14.35 -26.18
N ALA A 9 -0.81 -15.57 -25.68
CA ALA A 9 -1.56 -16.77 -26.04
C ALA A 9 -2.84 -16.99 -25.19
N MET A 10 -3.24 -15.98 -24.40
CA MET A 10 -4.42 -16.01 -23.51
C MET A 10 -4.32 -17.02 -22.35
N ASN A 11 -3.11 -17.46 -21.99
CA ASN A 11 -2.91 -18.31 -20.82
C ASN A 11 -3.08 -17.48 -19.54
N LYS A 12 -3.97 -17.92 -18.65
CA LYS A 12 -4.35 -17.18 -17.43
C LYS A 12 -3.71 -17.80 -16.20
N THR A 13 -2.88 -17.04 -15.49
CA THR A 13 -2.35 -17.44 -14.17
C THR A 13 -2.86 -16.50 -13.08
N LYS A 14 -3.23 -17.02 -11.90
CA LYS A 14 -3.77 -16.20 -10.81
C LYS A 14 -2.70 -15.23 -10.31
N ARG A 15 -3.04 -13.94 -10.17
CA ARG A 15 -2.21 -12.91 -9.53
C ARG A 15 -3.00 -12.05 -8.56
N ARG A 16 -2.27 -11.36 -7.68
CA ARG A 16 -2.83 -10.37 -6.75
C ARG A 16 -2.15 -9.03 -7.01
N TRP A 17 -2.96 -7.96 -7.04
CA TRP A 17 -2.45 -6.60 -6.98
C TRP A 17 -2.52 -6.13 -5.53
N LEU A 18 -1.35 -6.04 -4.91
CA LEU A 18 -1.18 -5.51 -3.57
C LEU A 18 -0.89 -4.01 -3.66
N PRO A 19 -1.46 -3.18 -2.77
CA PRO A 19 -1.10 -1.77 -2.69
C PRO A 19 0.38 -1.64 -2.28
N ASN A 20 1.02 -0.57 -2.74
CA ASN A 20 2.36 -0.22 -2.28
C ASN A 20 2.29 0.32 -0.84
N LEU A 21 2.52 -0.56 0.13
CA LEU A 21 2.53 -0.26 1.55
C LEU A 21 3.96 -0.01 2.02
N GLN A 22 4.19 1.13 2.64
CA GLN A 22 5.48 1.54 3.19
C GLN A 22 5.43 1.54 4.71
N ALA A 23 6.50 1.07 5.36
CA ALA A 23 6.63 1.15 6.82
C ALA A 23 7.10 2.56 7.19
N VAL A 24 6.25 3.30 7.89
CA VAL A 24 6.53 4.68 8.29
C VAL A 24 6.13 4.92 9.73
N LYS A 25 6.86 5.82 10.40
CA LYS A 25 6.49 6.32 11.72
C LYS A 25 5.38 7.35 11.56
N ILE A 26 4.23 7.09 12.16
CA ILE A 26 3.05 7.94 12.09
C ILE A 26 2.72 8.46 13.47
N ASP A 27 2.19 9.68 13.50
CA ASP A 27 1.59 10.22 14.72
C ASP A 27 0.11 9.84 14.76
N VAL A 28 -0.24 9.02 15.74
CA VAL A 28 -1.63 8.66 16.05
C VAL A 28 -1.99 9.35 17.35
N ARG A 29 -2.66 10.51 17.24
CA ARG A 29 -3.21 11.27 18.38
C ARG A 29 -2.16 11.54 19.47
N GLY A 30 -0.95 11.96 19.09
CA GLY A 30 0.16 12.26 20.01
C GLY A 30 1.03 11.06 20.38
N THR A 31 0.73 9.86 19.87
CA THR A 31 1.58 8.68 20.05
C THR A 31 2.22 8.26 18.75
N HIS A 32 3.55 8.16 18.74
CA HIS A 32 4.29 7.71 17.57
C HIS A 32 4.26 6.19 17.46
N ARG A 33 3.79 5.68 16.33
CA ARG A 33 3.76 4.24 16.04
C ARG A 33 4.29 3.96 14.65
N THR A 34 4.96 2.84 14.47
CA THR A 34 5.35 2.36 13.14
C THR A 34 4.18 1.57 12.54
N ALA A 35 3.66 2.02 11.41
CA ALA A 35 2.56 1.36 10.72
C ALA A 35 2.82 1.23 9.22
N ARG A 36 2.15 0.27 8.58
CA ARG A 36 2.17 0.11 7.13
C ARG A 36 1.14 1.03 6.50
N VAL A 37 1.59 2.05 5.79
CA VAL A 37 0.73 3.07 5.18
C VAL A 37 0.85 3.00 3.67
N CYS A 38 -0.27 3.19 2.97
CA CYS A 38 -0.27 3.20 1.52
C CYS A 38 0.44 4.44 0.96
N THR A 39 1.25 4.30 -0.09
CA THR A 39 1.95 5.45 -0.70
C THR A 39 0.99 6.54 -1.19
N GLY A 40 -0.20 6.16 -1.67
CA GLY A 40 -1.26 7.11 -2.03
C GLY A 40 -1.77 7.92 -0.83
N CYS A 41 -1.83 7.30 0.35
CA CYS A 41 -2.25 7.91 1.61
C CYS A 41 -1.21 8.93 2.08
N LEU A 42 0.08 8.60 1.93
CA LEU A 42 1.20 9.50 2.20
C LEU A 42 1.19 10.71 1.25
N ARG A 43 1.00 10.46 -0.06
CA ARG A 43 0.92 11.53 -1.06
C ARG A 43 -0.26 12.47 -0.82
N ALA A 44 -1.41 11.94 -0.43
CA ALA A 44 -2.61 12.71 -0.12
C ALA A 44 -2.59 13.36 1.27
N LYS A 45 -1.48 13.27 2.03
CA LYS A 45 -1.34 13.79 3.40
C LYS A 45 -2.46 13.37 4.36
N ARG A 46 -3.06 12.20 4.12
CA ARG A 46 -4.12 11.65 4.99
C ARG A 46 -3.59 11.14 6.32
N VAL A 47 -2.28 10.97 6.42
CA VAL A 47 -1.57 10.46 7.59
C VAL A 47 -0.42 11.39 7.91
N THR A 48 -0.35 11.84 9.16
CA THR A 48 0.74 12.68 9.66
C THR A 48 1.95 11.81 9.95
N ARG A 49 3.05 12.07 9.25
CA ARG A 49 4.32 11.41 9.55
C ARG A 49 4.87 12.01 10.83
N ALA A 50 5.21 11.16 11.78
CA ALA A 50 5.98 11.57 12.94
C ALA A 50 7.40 11.89 12.45
N VAL A 51 7.82 13.15 12.58
CA VAL A 51 9.19 13.59 12.33
C VAL A 51 9.99 13.41 13.60
#